data_AF-A0A957ZG85-F1
#
_entry.id   AF-A0A957ZG85-F1
#
_cell.length_a   1.000
_cell.length_b   1.000
_cell.length_c   1.000
_cell.angle_alpha   90.00
_cell.angle_beta   90.00
_cell.angle_gamma   90.00
#
_symmetry.space_group_name_H-M   'P 1'
#
loop_
_entity.id
_entity.type
_entity.pdbx_description
1 polymer ?
#
loop_
_entity_poly.entity_id
_entity_poly.type
_entity_poly.pdbx_seq_one_letter_code
_entity_poly.pdbx_strand_id
1 'polypeptide(L)'
;ALTAGGALGAFDVDLGNEACTGFVTPAPTFTFDWEGEAEKLVLFFEAAGDTTLIVRNPNGTYQCNDDLDGAANLNPYLDLTPIPGSYQVWLGAYAPDVTVDGTLTITGDTTVRPAPLTSEMVGE
;
A
#
# COMPACT_ATOMS: atom_id res chain seq x y z
N ALA A 1 -4.56 12.44 6.62
CA ALA A 1 -4.91 11.73 5.38
C ALA A 1 -3.75 11.84 4.42
N LEU A 2 -3.43 10.76 3.73
CA LEU A 2 -2.53 10.73 2.58
C LEU A 2 -3.38 10.54 1.32
N THR A 3 -2.82 10.85 0.16
CA THR A 3 -3.48 10.69 -1.13
C THR A 3 -2.76 9.62 -1.93
N ALA A 4 -3.50 8.62 -2.38
CA ALA A 4 -3.06 7.58 -3.29
C ALA A 4 -3.35 7.98 -4.75
N GLY A 5 -2.54 7.51 -5.68
CA GLY A 5 -2.75 7.72 -7.12
C GLY A 5 -1.49 8.12 -7.87
N GLY A 6 -1.67 8.39 -9.16
CA GLY A 6 -0.63 8.85 -10.06
C GLY A 6 -0.88 8.39 -11.49
N ALA A 7 0.10 8.65 -12.37
CA ALA A 7 0.02 8.33 -13.79
C ALA A 7 0.95 7.18 -14.20
N LEU A 8 1.87 6.75 -13.32
CA LEU A 8 2.82 5.69 -13.60
C LEU A 8 2.17 4.35 -13.25
N GLY A 9 1.90 3.51 -14.25
CA GLY A 9 1.43 2.15 -14.01
C GLY A 9 2.50 1.35 -13.28
N ALA A 10 2.17 0.77 -12.13
CA ALA A 10 3.12 0.00 -11.33
C ALA A 10 3.64 -1.24 -12.08
N PHE A 11 2.85 -1.75 -13.03
CA PHE A 11 3.20 -2.83 -13.95
C PHE A 11 4.24 -2.44 -15.01
N ASP A 12 4.51 -1.15 -15.20
CA ASP A 12 5.53 -0.62 -16.12
C ASP A 12 6.84 -0.25 -15.39
N VAL A 13 6.91 -0.47 -14.07
CA VAL A 13 8.08 -0.15 -13.23
C VAL A 13 8.88 -1.41 -12.93
N ASP A 14 10.21 -1.32 -12.99
CA ASP A 14 11.09 -2.40 -12.52
C ASP A 14 11.05 -2.49 -10.99
N LEU A 15 10.26 -3.44 -10.50
CA LEU A 15 10.13 -3.79 -9.07
C LEU A 15 10.84 -5.12 -8.77
N GLY A 16 11.82 -5.50 -9.59
CA GLY A 16 12.51 -6.78 -9.50
C GLY A 16 11.63 -7.93 -9.96
N ASN A 17 11.37 -8.90 -9.07
CA ASN A 17 10.51 -10.05 -9.37
C ASN A 17 9.03 -9.80 -8.98
N GLU A 18 8.71 -8.62 -8.47
CA GLU A 18 7.36 -8.26 -8.03
C GLU A 18 6.58 -7.64 -9.20
N ALA A 19 5.30 -7.98 -9.33
CA ALA A 19 4.40 -7.37 -10.29
C ALA A 19 3.21 -6.76 -9.53
N CYS A 20 3.14 -5.42 -9.53
CA CYS A 20 2.12 -4.68 -8.80
C CYS A 20 1.11 -4.05 -9.76
N THR A 21 -0.15 -3.98 -9.34
CA THR A 21 -1.21 -3.28 -10.09
C THR A 21 -1.30 -1.81 -9.69
N GLY A 22 -2.20 -1.09 -10.36
CA GLY A 22 -2.53 0.29 -10.05
C GLY A 22 -1.53 1.31 -10.57
N PHE A 23 -1.80 2.57 -10.23
CA PHE A 23 -1.09 3.73 -10.72
C PHE A 23 -0.57 4.57 -9.56
N VAL A 24 0.73 4.82 -9.57
CA VAL A 24 1.48 5.47 -8.49
C VAL A 24 2.15 6.74 -8.99
N THR A 25 2.67 7.54 -8.06
CA THR A 25 3.58 8.64 -8.41
C THR A 25 5.02 8.13 -8.59
N PRO A 26 5.89 8.84 -9.32
CA PRO A 26 7.29 8.44 -9.49
C PRO A 26 8.11 8.39 -8.19
N ALA A 27 7.71 9.14 -7.15
CA ALA A 27 8.38 9.18 -5.86
C ALA A 27 7.55 8.45 -4.79
N PRO A 28 8.14 7.96 -3.69
CA PRO A 28 7.37 7.38 -2.59
C PRO A 28 6.38 8.41 -2.02
N THR A 29 5.15 7.99 -1.74
CA THR A 29 4.14 8.80 -1.04
C THR A 29 4.51 9.03 0.42
N PHE A 30 5.15 8.04 1.04
CA PHE A 30 5.58 8.10 2.44
C PHE A 30 6.90 7.34 2.62
N THR A 31 7.68 7.73 3.61
CA THR A 31 8.95 7.07 3.97
C THR A 31 9.09 7.09 5.48
N PHE A 32 9.53 5.99 6.06
CA PHE A 32 9.79 5.88 7.49
C PHE A 32 11.00 5.00 7.75
N ASP A 33 11.68 5.26 8.86
CA ASP A 33 12.76 4.42 9.35
C ASP A 33 12.23 3.51 10.46
N TRP A 34 12.57 2.23 10.39
CA TRP A 34 12.20 1.23 11.38
C TRP A 34 13.42 0.78 12.17
N GLU A 35 13.33 0.86 13.50
CA GLU A 35 14.33 0.35 14.45
C GLU A 35 13.69 -0.47 15.58
N GLY A 36 12.41 -0.84 15.42
CA GLY A 36 11.63 -1.54 16.45
C GLY A 36 11.89 -3.04 16.50
N GLU A 37 11.36 -3.67 17.56
CA GLU A 37 11.57 -5.10 17.87
C GLU A 37 10.38 -5.99 17.48
N ALA A 38 9.32 -5.45 16.88
CA ALA A 38 8.16 -6.23 16.48
C ALA A 38 8.56 -7.30 15.44
N GLU A 39 8.11 -8.54 15.64
CA GLU A 39 8.38 -9.65 14.72
C GLU A 39 7.71 -9.47 13.35
N LYS A 40 6.65 -8.66 13.31
CA LYS A 40 5.84 -8.33 12.14
C LYS A 40 5.55 -6.85 12.08
N LEU A 41 5.40 -6.34 10.86
CA LEU A 41 4.85 -5.02 10.57
C LEU A 41 3.68 -5.19 9.63
N VAL A 42 2.50 -4.82 10.11
CA VAL A 42 1.31 -4.66 9.30
C VAL A 42 1.27 -3.25 8.73
N LEU A 43 1.10 -3.16 7.41
CA LEU A 43 0.84 -1.93 6.69
C LEU A 43 -0.45 -2.07 5.89
N PHE A 44 -1.36 -1.12 6.01
CA PHE A 44 -2.55 -1.07 5.17
C PHE A 44 -2.97 0.37 4.92
N PHE A 45 -3.69 0.59 3.83
CA PHE A 45 -4.26 1.89 3.50
C PHE A 45 -5.77 1.80 3.50
N GLU A 46 -6.42 2.39 4.50
CA GLU A 46 -7.88 2.49 4.55
C GLU A 46 -8.30 3.76 3.79
N ALA A 47 -8.89 3.58 2.62
CA ALA A 47 -9.12 4.64 1.65
C ALA A 47 -10.60 4.85 1.33
N ALA A 48 -10.89 5.96 0.64
CA ALA A 48 -12.24 6.27 0.14
C ALA A 48 -12.58 5.59 -1.19
N GLY A 49 -11.80 4.59 -1.62
CA GLY A 49 -11.88 3.92 -2.91
C GLY A 49 -10.79 2.86 -3.06
N ASP A 50 -10.79 2.15 -4.19
CA ASP A 50 -9.84 1.06 -4.49
C ASP A 50 -8.41 1.60 -4.70
N THR A 51 -7.45 1.05 -3.95
CA THR A 51 -6.08 1.54 -3.89
C THR A 51 -5.05 0.42 -3.85
N THR A 52 -3.82 0.74 -4.17
CA THR A 52 -2.69 -0.18 -4.13
C THR A 52 -1.63 0.30 -3.14
N LEU A 53 -1.02 -0.63 -2.41
CA LEU A 53 0.12 -0.40 -1.52
C LEU A 53 1.36 -1.11 -2.08
N ILE A 54 2.43 -0.36 -2.29
CA ILE A 54 3.75 -0.92 -2.63
C ILE A 54 4.75 -0.48 -1.56
N VAL A 55 5.53 -1.42 -1.05
CA VAL A 55 6.57 -1.16 -0.04
C VAL A 55 7.91 -1.65 -0.55
N ARG A 56 8.89 -0.76 -0.57
CA ARG A 56 10.31 -1.12 -0.74
C ARG A 56 10.96 -1.25 0.63
N ASN A 57 11.46 -2.44 0.91
CA ASN A 57 12.18 -2.77 2.14
C ASN A 57 13.59 -2.13 2.16
N PRO A 58 14.23 -2.01 3.34
CA PRO A 58 15.59 -1.47 3.47
C PRO A 58 16.65 -2.22 2.65
N ASN A 59 16.47 -3.53 2.45
CA ASN A 59 17.34 -4.37 1.62
C ASN A 59 17.10 -4.20 0.09
N GLY A 60 16.12 -3.39 -0.29
CA GLY A 60 15.76 -3.09 -1.68
C GLY A 60 14.73 -4.02 -2.32
N THR A 61 14.16 -4.99 -1.60
CA THR A 61 13.08 -5.84 -2.14
C THR A 61 11.73 -5.14 -2.06
N TYR A 62 10.89 -5.37 -3.07
CA TYR A 62 9.54 -4.84 -3.14
C TYR A 62 8.52 -5.90 -2.73
N GLN A 63 7.42 -5.43 -2.13
CA GLN A 63 6.22 -6.21 -1.85
C GLN A 63 5.02 -5.30 -2.11
N CYS A 64 3.94 -5.85 -2.66
CA CYS A 64 2.73 -5.08 -2.86
C CYS A 64 1.46 -5.91 -2.66
N ASN A 65 0.38 -5.18 -2.41
CA ASN A 65 -0.97 -5.71 -2.41
C ASN A 65 -1.94 -4.58 -2.77
N ASP A 66 -3.03 -4.89 -3.46
CA ASP A 66 -4.18 -4.05 -3.76
C ASP A 66 -5.41 -4.45 -2.92
N ASP A 67 -5.63 -5.74 -2.71
CA ASP A 67 -6.81 -6.24 -1.98
C ASP A 67 -6.43 -7.09 -0.75
N LEU A 68 -6.99 -6.75 0.41
CA LEU A 68 -6.87 -7.63 1.59
C LEU A 68 -7.60 -8.97 1.38
N ASP A 69 -8.82 -8.94 0.82
CA ASP A 69 -9.70 -10.12 0.69
C ASP A 69 -10.52 -10.08 -0.61
N GLY A 70 -9.86 -9.71 -1.70
CA GLY A 70 -10.49 -9.47 -3.01
C GLY A 70 -11.67 -8.51 -2.90
N ALA A 71 -12.78 -8.86 -3.57
CA ALA A 71 -14.01 -8.06 -3.58
C ALA A 71 -14.66 -7.84 -2.20
N ALA A 72 -14.28 -8.60 -1.16
CA ALA A 72 -14.77 -8.37 0.19
C ALA A 72 -14.08 -7.17 0.88
N ASN A 73 -12.85 -6.83 0.48
CA ASN A 73 -12.13 -5.65 0.96
C ASN A 73 -11.01 -5.25 -0.01
N LEU A 74 -11.27 -4.21 -0.80
CA LEU A 74 -10.35 -3.64 -1.78
C LEU A 74 -9.35 -2.63 -1.18
N ASN A 75 -9.21 -2.61 0.15
CA ASN A 75 -8.13 -1.86 0.77
C ASN A 75 -6.87 -2.74 0.80
N PRO A 76 -5.71 -2.19 0.43
CA PRO A 76 -4.49 -2.96 0.36
C PRO A 76 -3.94 -3.25 1.75
N TYR A 77 -3.37 -4.45 1.91
CA TYR A 77 -2.82 -4.92 3.18
C TYR A 77 -1.54 -5.74 2.98
N LEU A 78 -0.51 -5.45 3.77
CA LEU A 78 0.75 -6.18 3.81
C LEU A 78 1.08 -6.57 5.26
N ASP A 79 1.56 -7.79 5.44
CA ASP A 79 2.15 -8.30 6.67
C ASP A 79 3.61 -8.66 6.40
N LEU A 80 4.51 -7.78 6.82
CA LEU A 80 5.94 -7.84 6.54
C LEU A 80 6.69 -8.47 7.72
N THR A 81 7.77 -9.20 7.44
CA THR A 81 8.81 -9.45 8.43
C THR A 81 9.80 -8.28 8.37
N PRO A 82 9.84 -7.39 9.38
CA PRO A 82 10.60 -6.16 9.27
C PRO A 82 12.10 -6.39 9.49
N ILE A 83 12.91 -5.53 8.86
CA ILE A 83 14.34 -5.40 9.09
C ILE A 83 14.66 -3.94 9.43
N PRO A 84 15.68 -3.65 10.24
CA PRO A 84 16.03 -2.27 10.54
C PRO A 84 16.41 -1.47 9.30
N GLY A 85 15.96 -0.23 9.22
CA GLY A 85 16.32 0.72 8.17
C GLY A 85 15.13 1.43 7.51
N SER A 86 15.40 2.04 6.36
CA SER A 86 14.45 2.91 5.68
C SER A 86 13.50 2.17 4.74
N TYR A 87 12.21 2.34 4.97
CA TYR A 87 11.12 1.83 4.15
C TYR A 87 10.53 2.95 3.30
N GLN A 88 10.29 2.66 2.02
CA GLN A 88 9.61 3.58 1.10
C GLN A 88 8.26 2.99 0.72
N VAL A 89 7.22 3.82 0.78
CA VAL A 89 5.83 3.41 0.56
C VAL A 89 5.25 4.22 -0.58
N TRP A 90 4.70 3.54 -1.58
CA TRP A 90 3.87 4.13 -2.62
C TRP A 90 2.41 3.75 -2.37
N LEU A 91 1.55 4.75 -2.43
CA LEU A 91 0.11 4.60 -2.41
C LEU A 91 -0.41 4.93 -3.81
N GLY A 92 -1.00 3.93 -4.47
CA GLY A 92 -1.56 4.03 -5.81
C GLY A 92 -3.08 3.95 -5.81
N ALA A 93 -3.70 4.41 -6.89
CA ALA A 93 -5.11 4.15 -7.17
C ALA A 93 -5.20 2.99 -8.18
N TYR A 94 -6.27 2.20 -8.13
CA TYR A 94 -6.46 1.11 -9.09
C TYR A 94 -6.54 1.61 -10.55
N ALA A 95 -7.19 2.76 -10.77
CA ALA A 95 -7.37 3.39 -12.07
C ALA A 95 -6.38 4.54 -12.32
N PRO A 96 -6.00 4.81 -13.59
CA PRO A 96 -5.13 5.93 -13.94
C PRO A 96 -5.82 7.27 -13.74
N ASP A 97 -5.03 8.31 -13.43
CA ASP A 97 -5.51 9.69 -13.26
C ASP A 97 -6.61 9.86 -12.18
N VAL A 98 -6.74 8.87 -11.30
CA VAL A 98 -7.59 8.91 -10.10
C VAL A 98 -6.72 9.16 -8.89
N THR A 99 -7.24 9.98 -7.97
CA THR A 99 -6.65 10.16 -6.64
C THR A 99 -7.65 9.77 -5.57
N VAL A 100 -7.20 9.01 -4.57
CA VAL A 100 -8.05 8.52 -3.48
C VAL A 100 -7.41 8.90 -2.15
N ASP A 101 -8.14 9.63 -1.32
CA ASP A 101 -7.68 9.98 0.03
C ASP A 101 -7.92 8.84 1.02
N GLY A 102 -7.03 8.70 2.00
CA GLY A 102 -7.12 7.64 3.01
C GLY A 102 -6.13 7.80 4.16
N THR A 103 -6.04 6.76 4.98
CA THR A 103 -5.16 6.66 6.13
C THR A 103 -4.25 5.45 6.01
N LEU A 104 -2.94 5.70 5.99
CA LEU A 104 -1.92 4.66 6.10
C LEU A 104 -1.72 4.31 7.58
N THR A 105 -1.91 3.03 7.90
CA THR A 105 -1.60 2.49 9.23
C THR A 105 -0.35 1.62 9.13
N ILE A 106 0.56 1.79 10.09
CA ILE A 106 1.78 0.99 10.26
C ILE A 106 1.81 0.55 11.72
N THR A 107 1.83 -0.76 11.99
CA THR A 107 1.77 -1.27 13.36
C THR A 107 2.37 -2.66 13.50
N GLY A 108 2.85 -3.00 14.70
CA GLY A 108 3.26 -4.36 15.05
C GLY A 108 2.10 -5.26 15.49
N ASP A 109 0.89 -4.71 15.63
CA ASP A 109 -0.31 -5.47 15.96
C ASP A 109 -0.85 -6.19 14.70
N THR A 110 -0.70 -7.51 14.65
CA THR A 110 -1.15 -8.33 13.51
C THR A 110 -2.65 -8.63 13.51
N THR A 111 -3.41 -8.09 14.47
CA THR A 111 -4.86 -8.29 14.57
C THR A 111 -5.67 -7.18 13.91
N VAL A 112 -5.07 -6.03 13.63
CA VAL A 112 -5.79 -4.89 13.01
C VAL A 112 -5.91 -5.06 11.49
N ARG A 113 -7.03 -4.61 10.93
CA ARG A 113 -7.35 -4.67 9.50
C ARG A 113 -8.05 -3.37 9.08
N PRO A 114 -7.92 -2.93 7.82
CA PRO A 114 -8.75 -1.85 7.28
C PRO A 114 -10.22 -2.28 7.28
N ALA A 115 -11.12 -1.35 7.58
CA ALA A 115 -12.54 -1.54 7.34
C ALA A 115 -12.78 -1.76 5.83
N PRO A 116 -13.72 -2.63 5.43
CA PRO A 116 -14.08 -2.78 4.02
C PRO A 116 -14.60 -1.48 3.41
N LEU A 117 -14.29 -1.25 2.13
CA LEU A 117 -14.98 -0.21 1.35
C LEU A 117 -16.48 -0.52 1.30
N THR A 118 -17.31 0.50 1.46
CA THR A 118 -18.74 0.37 1.18
C THR A 118 -18.97 0.50 -0.32
N SER A 119 -20.07 -0.07 -0.83
CA SER A 119 -20.43 0.03 -2.25
C SER A 119 -20.56 1.47 -2.76
N GLU A 120 -20.79 2.44 -1.86
CA GLU A 120 -20.85 3.87 -2.21
C GLU A 120 -19.45 4.49 -2.46
N MET A 121 -18.39 3.86 -1.95
CA MET A 121 -17.00 4.31 -2.06
C MET A 121 -16.25 3.74 -3.27
N VAL A 122 -16.70 2.60 -3.82
CA VAL A 122 -16.00 1.90 -4.91
C VAL A 122 -16.29 2.50 -6.29
N GLY A 123 -17.39 3.23 -6.46
CA GLY A 123 -17.69 3.93 -7.71
C GLY A 123 -17.79 3.01 -8.93
N GLU A 124 -18.44 1.85 -8.80
CA GLU A 124 -18.83 1.00 -9.94
C GLU A 124 -19.93 1.64 -10.81
#